data_AF-A0A9D4TDH8-F1
#
_entry.id   AF-A0A9D4TDH8-F1
#
_cell.length_a   1.000
_cell.length_b   1.000
_cell.length_c   1.000
_cell.angle_alpha   90.00
_cell.angle_beta   90.00
_cell.angle_gamma   90.00
#
_symmetry.space_group_name_H-M   'P 1'
#
loop_
_entity.id
_entity.type
_entity.pdbx_description
1 polymer ?
#
loop_
_entity_poly.entity_id
_entity_poly.type
_entity_poly.pdbx_seq_one_letter_code
_entity_poly.pdbx_strand_id
1 'polypeptide(L)'
;MKAARQKRLLFRKASRTQCPITFQLAKAHQRSLKAAIHVEHQRYTTRLAEKATENPKVFWSYVNSLRSSRHRPSFNIQGKLVDRPVEVSALFAEQFSSIYVQAPADDSELLEKFHSREVGTKVKES
;
A
#
# COMPACT_ATOMS: atom_id res chain seq x y z
N MET A 1 17.68 16.05 -15.72
CA MET A 1 16.62 16.52 -16.65
C MET A 1 17.01 16.61 -18.15
N LYS A 2 18.25 16.30 -18.56
CA LYS A 2 18.66 16.36 -19.99
C LYS A 2 17.95 15.35 -20.90
N ALA A 3 17.77 14.10 -20.46
CA ALA A 3 17.18 13.02 -21.26
C ALA A 3 15.68 13.22 -21.59
N ALA A 4 14.89 13.75 -20.64
CA ALA A 4 13.48 14.07 -20.89
C ALA A 4 13.30 15.19 -21.93
N ARG A 5 14.17 16.20 -21.89
CA ARG A 5 14.22 17.28 -22.87
C ARG A 5 14.62 16.74 -24.25
N GLN A 6 15.62 15.87 -24.31
CA GLN A 6 16.07 15.22 -25.53
C GLN A 6 14.99 14.33 -26.15
N LYS A 7 14.26 13.56 -25.34
CA LYS A 7 13.06 12.81 -25.78
C LYS A 7 12.07 13.75 -26.47
N ARG A 8 11.68 14.85 -25.81
CA ARG A 8 10.70 15.81 -26.35
C ARG A 8 11.18 16.44 -27.66
N LEU A 9 12.48 16.76 -27.78
CA LEU A 9 13.08 17.29 -29.01
C LEU A 9 13.04 16.28 -30.17
N LEU A 10 13.35 15.00 -29.91
CA LEU A 10 13.30 13.94 -30.92
C LEU A 10 11.89 13.69 -31.43
N PHE A 11 10.88 13.67 -30.55
CA PHE A 11 9.48 13.56 -30.97
C PHE A 11 9.02 14.78 -31.78
N ARG A 12 9.43 16.00 -31.38
CA ARG A 12 9.13 17.23 -32.13
C ARG A 12 9.82 17.26 -33.50
N LYS A 13 11.04 16.72 -33.60
CA LYS A 13 11.77 16.60 -34.87
C LYS A 13 11.07 15.57 -35.77
N ALA A 14 10.77 14.39 -35.25
CA ALA A 14 10.09 13.33 -35.99
C ALA A 14 8.70 13.75 -36.50
N SER A 15 7.94 14.53 -35.71
CA SER A 15 6.63 15.04 -36.13
C SER A 15 6.72 16.07 -37.26
N ARG A 16 7.81 16.85 -37.31
CA ARG A 16 8.05 17.87 -38.35
C ARG A 16 8.60 17.28 -39.65
N THR A 17 9.45 16.26 -39.56
CA THR A 17 10.10 15.66 -40.73
C THR A 17 9.32 14.48 -41.32
N GLN A 18 8.24 14.03 -40.66
CA GLN A 18 7.41 12.87 -41.06
C GLN A 18 8.23 11.63 -41.49
N CYS A 19 9.44 11.48 -40.93
CA CYS A 19 10.38 10.45 -41.32
C CYS A 19 10.25 9.25 -40.37
N PRO A 20 9.86 8.05 -40.87
CA PRO A 20 9.65 6.86 -40.04
C PRO A 20 10.88 6.48 -39.20
N ILE A 21 12.08 6.64 -39.76
CA ILE A 21 13.36 6.32 -39.09
C ILE A 21 13.56 7.21 -37.85
N THR A 22 13.34 8.52 -37.98
CA THR A 22 13.49 9.46 -36.86
C THR A 22 12.48 9.20 -35.75
N PHE A 23 11.27 8.74 -36.10
CA PHE A 23 10.24 8.37 -35.15
C PHE A 23 10.57 7.08 -34.39
N GLN A 24 11.09 6.07 -35.10
CA GLN A 24 11.58 4.83 -34.48
C GLN A 24 12.71 5.12 -33.49
N LEU A 25 13.67 5.97 -33.87
CA LEU A 25 14.76 6.40 -32.98
C LEU A 25 14.22 7.11 -31.72
N ALA A 26 13.23 8.00 -31.88
CA ALA A 26 12.58 8.66 -30.75
C ALA A 26 11.88 7.67 -29.80
N LYS A 27 11.18 6.65 -30.35
CA LYS A 27 10.59 5.57 -29.55
C LYS A 27 11.64 4.71 -28.84
N ALA A 28 12.74 4.38 -29.51
CA ALA A 28 13.84 3.62 -28.91
C ALA A 28 14.43 4.39 -27.71
N HIS A 29 14.68 5.69 -27.85
CA HIS A 29 15.10 6.54 -26.74
C HIS A 29 14.08 6.61 -25.61
N GLN A 30 12.78 6.68 -25.92
CA GLN A 30 11.74 6.64 -24.90
C GLN A 30 11.75 5.32 -24.12
N ARG A 31 11.91 4.18 -24.80
CA ARG A 31 11.97 2.86 -24.17
C ARG A 31 13.18 2.74 -23.26
N SER A 32 14.37 3.12 -23.77
CA SER A 32 15.61 3.15 -22.98
C SER A 32 15.47 4.03 -21.73
N LEU A 33 14.89 5.22 -21.85
CA LEU A 33 14.66 6.10 -20.71
C LEU A 33 13.69 5.49 -19.68
N LYS A 34 12.60 4.86 -20.13
CA LYS A 34 11.66 4.16 -19.25
C LYS A 34 12.34 3.02 -18.50
N ALA A 35 13.15 2.22 -19.20
CA ALA A 35 13.89 1.12 -18.59
C ALA A 35 14.88 1.62 -17.53
N ALA A 36 15.64 2.68 -17.84
CA ALA A 36 16.57 3.29 -16.88
C ALA A 36 15.85 3.83 -15.64
N ILE A 37 14.72 4.53 -15.81
CA ILE A 37 13.90 5.01 -14.69
C ILE A 37 13.40 3.84 -13.86
N HIS A 38 12.94 2.76 -14.49
CA HIS A 38 12.45 1.58 -13.79
C HIS A 38 13.54 0.91 -12.93
N VAL A 39 14.72 0.67 -13.51
CA VAL A 39 15.86 0.07 -12.82
C VAL A 39 16.32 0.94 -11.64
N GLU A 40 16.45 2.25 -11.84
CA GLU A 40 16.85 3.16 -10.76
C GLU A 40 15.78 3.28 -9.68
N HIS A 41 14.50 3.26 -10.05
CA HIS A 41 13.41 3.23 -9.08
C HIS A 41 13.45 1.94 -8.25
N GLN A 42 13.66 0.79 -8.89
CA GLN A 42 13.78 -0.49 -8.19
C GLN A 42 14.95 -0.46 -7.20
N ARG A 43 16.13 0.00 -7.63
CA ARG A 43 17.30 0.19 -6.76
C ARG A 43 17.01 1.12 -5.59
N TYR A 44 16.32 2.23 -5.85
CA TYR A 44 15.88 3.16 -4.80
C TYR A 44 14.97 2.47 -3.79
N THR A 45 13.96 1.72 -4.23
CA THR A 45 13.04 1.01 -3.33
C THR A 45 13.72 -0.07 -2.50
N THR A 46 14.71 -0.79 -3.06
CA THR A 46 15.51 -1.77 -2.31
C THR A 46 16.33 -1.09 -1.21
N ARG A 47 17.05 -0.01 -1.54
CA ARG A 47 17.81 0.78 -0.54
C ARG A 47 16.91 1.41 0.51
N LEU A 48 15.71 1.83 0.13
CA LEU A 48 14.72 2.34 1.07
C LEU A 48 14.27 1.25 2.05
N ALA A 49 14.03 0.03 1.56
CA ALA A 49 13.68 -1.11 2.41
C ALA A 49 14.81 -1.46 3.38
N GLU A 50 16.06 -1.47 2.91
CA GLU A 50 17.25 -1.65 3.77
C GLU A 50 17.31 -0.56 4.86
N LYS A 51 17.12 0.71 4.51
CA LYS A 51 17.12 1.81 5.50
C LYS A 51 15.92 1.79 6.44
N ALA A 52 14.80 1.23 6.00
CA ALA A 52 13.58 1.17 6.79
C ALA A 52 13.69 0.20 7.98
N THR A 53 14.60 -0.79 7.91
CA THR A 53 14.86 -1.69 9.05
C THR A 53 15.52 -0.93 10.21
N GLU A 54 16.41 0.02 9.91
CA GLU A 54 17.09 0.87 10.89
C GLU A 54 16.25 2.09 11.30
N ASN A 55 15.53 2.69 10.34
CA ASN A 55 14.75 3.90 10.55
C ASN A 55 13.37 3.83 9.89
N PRO A 56 12.31 3.50 10.66
CA PRO A 56 10.96 3.36 10.11
C PRO A 56 10.37 4.69 9.60
N LYS A 57 10.92 5.86 9.98
CA LYS A 57 10.44 7.16 9.46
C LYS A 57 10.65 7.29 7.95
N VAL A 58 11.71 6.68 7.42
CA VAL A 58 12.04 6.71 5.98
C VAL A 58 10.95 5.98 5.17
N PHE A 59 10.48 4.84 5.67
CA PHE A 59 9.36 4.11 5.09
C PHE A 59 8.09 4.97 5.08
N TRP A 60 7.71 5.54 6.22
CA TRP A 60 6.49 6.35 6.31
C TRP A 60 6.56 7.61 5.44
N SER A 61 7.72 8.25 5.34
CA SER A 61 7.92 9.37 4.41
C SER A 61 7.68 8.95 2.95
N TYR A 62 8.19 7.80 2.54
CA TYR A 62 7.96 7.26 1.20
C TYR A 62 6.49 6.90 0.97
N VAL A 63 5.85 6.17 1.88
CA VAL A 63 4.43 5.82 1.80
C VAL A 63 3.55 7.06 1.73
N ASN A 64 3.85 8.08 2.54
CA ASN A 64 3.11 9.33 2.52
C ASN A 64 3.30 10.10 1.21
N SER A 65 4.47 10.00 0.56
CA SER A 65 4.68 10.59 -0.77
C SER A 65 3.90 9.87 -1.88
N LEU A 66 3.64 8.56 -1.73
CA LEU A 66 2.83 7.78 -2.66
C LEU A 66 1.33 8.03 -2.50
N ARG A 67 0.91 8.39 -1.28
CA ARG A 67 -0.47 8.80 -0.97
C ARG A 67 -0.75 10.15 -1.64
N SER A 68 -1.09 10.11 -2.93
CA SER A 68 -1.71 11.23 -3.64
C SER A 68 -2.87 11.78 -2.80
N SER A 69 -2.91 13.11 -2.61
CA SER A 69 -3.89 13.81 -1.78
C SER A 69 -5.34 13.73 -2.28
N ARG A 70 -5.66 12.86 -3.26
CA ARG A 70 -6.90 12.94 -4.04
C ARG A 70 -7.79 11.70 -4.05
N HIS A 71 -7.31 10.54 -3.59
CA HIS A 71 -8.19 9.37 -3.45
C HIS A 71 -8.25 8.94 -1.99
N ARG A 72 -9.13 9.60 -1.23
CA ARG A 72 -9.64 9.01 0.00
C ARG A 72 -10.63 7.91 -0.40
N PRO A 73 -10.60 6.74 0.25
CA PRO A 73 -11.65 5.74 0.03
C PRO A 73 -12.99 6.37 0.42
N SER A 74 -13.93 6.38 -0.52
CA SER A 74 -15.30 6.81 -0.32
C SER A 74 -16.20 5.59 -0.37
N PHE A 75 -17.06 5.44 0.62
CA PHE A 75 -17.99 4.32 0.73
C PHE A 75 -19.37 4.78 0.30
N ASN A 76 -20.12 3.93 -0.38
CA ASN A 76 -21.53 4.18 -0.66
C ASN A 76 -22.37 3.26 0.22
N ILE A 77 -23.14 3.84 1.13
CA ILE A 77 -24.06 3.11 1.99
C ILE A 77 -25.46 3.63 1.71
N GLN A 78 -26.33 2.75 1.20
CA GLN A 78 -27.73 3.07 0.92
C GLN A 78 -27.92 4.33 0.03
N GLY A 79 -27.02 4.56 -0.92
CA GLY A 79 -27.07 5.72 -1.82
C GLY A 79 -26.42 6.99 -1.25
N LYS A 80 -25.94 6.97 -0.01
CA LYS A 80 -25.17 8.07 0.60
C LYS A 80 -23.68 7.81 0.44
N LEU A 81 -22.98 8.77 -0.19
CA LEU A 81 -21.52 8.78 -0.24
C LEU A 81 -20.96 9.24 1.11
N VAL A 82 -20.08 8.43 1.69
CA VAL A 82 -19.37 8.69 2.93
C VAL A 82 -17.88 8.73 2.63
N ASP A 83 -17.29 9.91 2.72
CA ASP A 83 -15.87 10.17 2.41
C ASP A 83 -15.07 10.74 3.61
N ARG A 84 -15.77 11.08 4.70
CA ARG A 84 -15.18 11.65 5.91
C ARG A 84 -14.69 10.55 6.85
N PRO A 85 -13.44 10.59 7.32
CA PRO A 85 -12.88 9.56 8.20
C PRO A 85 -13.71 9.32 9.47
N VAL A 86 -14.27 10.38 10.05
CA VAL A 86 -15.10 10.30 11.27
C VAL A 86 -16.37 9.49 11.01
N GLU A 87 -17.04 9.77 9.91
CA GLU A 87 -18.27 9.07 9.52
C GLU A 87 -17.99 7.60 9.18
N VAL A 88 -16.91 7.34 8.44
CA VAL A 88 -16.47 5.96 8.13
C VAL A 88 -16.18 5.19 9.43
N SER A 89 -15.44 5.79 10.37
CA SER A 89 -15.12 5.13 11.65
C SER A 89 -16.35 4.84 12.51
N ALA A 90 -17.32 5.75 12.55
CA ALA A 90 -18.55 5.56 13.30
C ALA A 90 -19.37 4.39 12.74
N LEU A 91 -19.48 4.29 11.41
CA LEU A 91 -20.19 3.20 10.73
C LEU A 91 -19.53 1.84 10.97
N PHE A 92 -18.20 1.78 10.94
CA PHE A 92 -17.48 0.57 11.31
C PHE A 92 -17.73 0.19 12.77
N ALA A 93 -17.65 1.15 13.69
CA ALA A 93 -17.90 0.90 15.11
C ALA A 93 -19.31 0.34 15.33
N GLU A 94 -20.33 0.96 14.73
CA GLU A 94 -21.72 0.50 14.81
C GLU A 94 -21.88 -0.94 14.30
N GLN A 95 -21.33 -1.24 13.12
CA GLN A 95 -21.41 -2.58 12.52
C GLN A 95 -20.73 -3.63 13.40
N PHE A 96 -19.53 -3.35 13.91
CA PHE A 96 -18.82 -4.31 14.75
C PHE A 96 -19.51 -4.47 16.11
N SER A 97 -19.97 -3.39 16.73
CA SER A 97 -20.75 -3.48 17.96
C SER A 97 -22.02 -4.32 17.79
N SER A 98 -22.72 -4.20 16.66
CA SER A 98 -23.90 -5.03 16.38
C SER A 98 -23.60 -6.54 16.34
N ILE A 99 -22.39 -6.93 15.95
CA ILE A 99 -22.00 -8.35 15.87
C ILE A 99 -21.61 -8.89 17.25
N TYR A 100 -20.91 -8.10 18.05
CA TYR A 100 -20.39 -8.53 19.36
C TYR A 100 -21.35 -8.35 20.53
N VAL A 101 -22.41 -7.54 20.38
CA VAL A 101 -23.44 -7.38 21.42
C VAL A 101 -24.46 -8.54 21.41
N GLN A 102 -24.51 -9.34 20.33
CA GLN A 102 -25.40 -10.49 20.22
C GLN A 102 -24.81 -11.83 20.68
N ALA A 103 -23.68 -11.86 21.40
CA ALA A 103 -23.25 -13.09 22.06
C ALA A 103 -24.22 -13.40 23.21
N PRO A 104 -25.05 -14.47 23.13
CA PRO A 104 -25.82 -14.91 24.27
C PRO A 104 -24.84 -15.54 25.26
N ALA A 105 -25.07 -15.25 26.54
CA ALA A 105 -24.33 -15.75 27.67
C ALA A 105 -24.21 -17.29 27.63
N ASP A 106 -23.02 -17.81 27.39
CA ASP A 106 -22.60 -19.18 27.76
C ASP A 106 -21.06 -19.29 27.80
N ASP A 107 -20.38 -18.27 28.35
CA ASP A 107 -18.93 -18.35 28.63
C ASP A 107 -18.59 -19.17 29.90
N SER A 108 -19.62 -19.69 30.58
CA SER A 108 -19.49 -20.52 31.79
C SER A 108 -18.74 -21.82 31.53
N GLU A 109 -18.83 -22.39 30.32
CA GLU A 109 -18.23 -23.69 29.99
C GLU A 109 -16.73 -23.59 29.64
N LEU A 110 -16.25 -22.41 29.23
CA LEU A 110 -14.85 -22.18 28.86
C LEU A 110 -13.96 -21.92 30.09
N LEU A 111 -14.51 -21.31 31.14
CA LEU A 111 -13.80 -21.01 32.38
C LEU A 111 -13.55 -22.25 33.25
N GLU A 112 -14.46 -23.24 33.25
CA GLU A 112 -14.24 -24.52 33.94
C GLU A 112 -13.19 -25.41 33.26
N LYS A 113 -13.12 -25.38 31.92
CA LYS A 113 -12.10 -26.13 31.16
C LYS A 113 -10.69 -25.58 31.34
N PHE A 114 -10.55 -24.28 31.65
CA PHE A 114 -9.24 -23.68 31.96
C PHE A 114 -8.76 -24.04 33.37
N HIS A 115 -9.65 -24.03 34.39
CA HIS A 115 -9.26 -24.36 35.77
C HIS A 115 -8.96 -25.85 35.98
N SER A 116 -9.53 -26.73 35.16
CA SER A 116 -9.28 -28.18 35.25
C SER A 116 -7.95 -28.62 34.64
N ARG A 117 -7.22 -27.74 33.93
CA ARG A 117 -6.02 -28.10 33.15
C ARG A 117 -4.70 -27.83 33.86
N GLU A 118 -4.68 -27.10 34.98
CA GLU A 118 -3.43 -26.74 35.68
C GLU A 118 -2.99 -27.71 36.78
N VAL A 119 -3.80 -28.71 37.16
CA VAL A 119 -3.43 -29.68 38.21
C VAL A 119 -2.87 -30.97 37.59
N GLY A 120 -1.72 -30.87 36.91
CA GLY A 120 -1.22 -32.01 36.14
C GLY A 120 0.24 -32.01 35.74
N THR A 121 1.16 -31.40 36.50
CA THR A 121 2.60 -31.58 36.27
C THR A 121 3.37 -31.69 37.59
N LYS A 122 3.37 -32.89 38.19
CA LYS A 122 4.45 -33.29 39.10
C LYS A 122 5.55 -33.98 38.29
N VAL A 123 6.65 -33.26 38.14
CA VAL A 123 7.94 -33.75 37.63
C VAL A 123 8.45 -34.84 38.58
N LYS A 124 8.81 -36.00 38.01
CA LYS A 124 9.42 -37.13 38.71
C LYS A 124 10.93 -37.06 38.41
N GLU A 125 11.71 -36.50 39.34
CA GLU A 125 13.17 -36.63 39.32
C GLU A 125 13.56 -38.01 39.86
N SER A 126 14.55 -38.64 39.22
CA SER A 126 15.21 -39.90 39.61
C SER A 126 16.68 -39.64 39.82
#